data_AF-A0A3S2UQV7-F1
#
_entry.id   AF-A0A3S2UQV7-F1
#
_cell.length_a   1.000
_cell.length_b   1.000
_cell.length_c   1.000
_cell.angle_alpha   90.00
_cell.angle_beta   90.00
_cell.angle_gamma   90.00
#
_symmetry.space_group_name_H-M   'P 1'
#
loop_
_entity.id
_entity.type
_entity.pdbx_description
1 polymer ?
#
loop_
_entity_poly.entity_id
_entity_poly.type
_entity_poly.pdbx_seq_one_letter_code
_entity_poly.pdbx_strand_id
1 'polypeptide(L)'
;MSMTPTGQRQLAINLVVSDPKKALSIARAIEDPWFNCQALAYIARYWPNDDYEQLLREAIKASDSQVDWYKRVAVSAWPIRAYLELGNPTPAKRLLTRYTEAANNIENMGGRSEALLMLFQAAKPFDRDLWEPVFHALVKATEPALAWRQTRNIRNAIAMVGPDDPTLLQEAIKCLTNEKTIAAIKRDIGNRKAAEPRPFFWLD
;
A
#
# COMPACT_ATOMS: atom_id res chain seq x y z
N MET A 1 31.03 -10.34 4.61
CA MET A 1 30.21 -9.18 4.18
C MET A 1 28.90 -9.23 4.94
N SER A 2 28.49 -8.13 5.58
CA SER A 2 27.17 -8.06 6.23
C SER A 2 26.07 -8.04 5.16
N MET A 3 24.93 -8.65 5.46
CA MET A 3 23.78 -8.72 4.55
C MET A 3 23.11 -7.35 4.43
N THR A 4 22.69 -6.95 3.23
CA THR A 4 21.96 -5.68 3.03
C THR A 4 20.56 -5.75 3.68
N PRO A 5 19.92 -4.61 4.03
CA PRO A 5 18.57 -4.60 4.58
C PRO A 5 17.54 -5.33 3.70
N THR A 6 17.62 -5.18 2.38
CA THR A 6 16.79 -5.93 1.43
C THR A 6 17.03 -7.45 1.53
N GLY A 7 18.29 -7.86 1.64
CA GLY A 7 18.67 -9.26 1.80
C GLY A 7 18.17 -9.84 3.13
N GLN A 8 18.29 -9.08 4.22
CA GLN A 8 17.78 -9.48 5.54
C GLN A 8 16.27 -9.64 5.51
N ARG A 9 15.53 -8.68 4.93
CA ARG A 9 14.08 -8.78 4.73
C ARG A 9 13.71 -10.05 3.94
N GLN A 10 14.40 -10.31 2.83
CA GLN A 10 14.10 -11.48 2.00
C GLN A 10 14.39 -12.80 2.74
N LEU A 11 15.51 -12.85 3.47
CA LEU A 11 15.85 -14.01 4.29
C LEU A 11 14.80 -14.27 5.38
N ALA A 12 14.34 -13.21 6.06
CA ALA A 12 13.30 -13.31 7.08
C ALA A 12 11.99 -13.84 6.49
N ILE A 13 11.58 -13.30 5.32
CA ILE A 13 10.39 -13.76 4.58
C ILE A 13 10.50 -15.25 4.23
N ASN A 14 11.63 -15.68 3.67
CA ASN A 14 11.82 -17.07 3.24
C ASN A 14 11.82 -18.07 4.41
N LEU A 15 12.20 -17.62 5.61
CA LEU A 15 12.27 -18.47 6.80
C LEU A 15 10.96 -18.57 7.56
N VAL A 16 9.96 -17.73 7.30
CA VAL A 16 8.79 -17.64 8.20
C VAL A 16 8.05 -18.97 8.37
N VAL A 17 7.94 -19.77 7.30
CA VAL A 17 7.24 -21.07 7.34
C VAL A 17 8.09 -22.17 7.98
N SER A 18 9.41 -22.17 7.73
CA SER A 18 10.32 -23.25 8.17
C SER A 18 10.95 -23.02 9.54
N ASP A 19 11.22 -21.77 9.89
CA ASP A 19 11.81 -21.34 11.16
C ASP A 19 11.29 -19.93 11.54
N PRO A 20 10.04 -19.84 12.03
CA PRO A 20 9.41 -18.56 12.35
C PRO A 20 10.18 -17.77 13.43
N LYS A 21 10.78 -18.45 14.41
CA LYS A 21 11.56 -17.79 15.46
C LYS A 21 12.80 -17.10 14.91
N LYS A 22 13.53 -17.77 14.00
CA LYS A 22 14.68 -17.18 13.32
C LYS A 22 14.26 -16.08 12.35
N ALA A 23 13.15 -16.25 11.62
CA ALA A 23 12.59 -15.21 10.78
C ALA A 23 12.33 -13.92 11.57
N LEU A 24 11.66 -14.03 12.73
CA LEU A 24 11.40 -12.89 13.61
C LEU A 24 12.69 -12.26 14.15
N SER A 25 13.66 -13.07 14.57
CA SER A 25 14.95 -12.58 15.03
C SER A 25 15.66 -11.76 13.96
N ILE A 26 15.64 -12.22 12.70
CA ILE A 26 16.24 -11.49 11.59
C ILE A 26 15.48 -10.19 11.31
N ALA A 27 14.14 -10.24 11.26
CA ALA A 27 13.32 -9.07 11.01
C ALA A 27 13.56 -7.96 12.04
N ARG A 28 13.59 -8.32 13.34
CA ARG A 28 13.87 -7.37 14.43
C ARG A 28 15.29 -6.80 14.41
N ALA A 29 16.24 -7.48 13.78
CA ALA A 29 17.61 -7.00 13.62
C ALA A 29 17.82 -6.08 12.41
N ILE A 30 16.80 -5.87 11.57
CA ILE A 30 16.88 -4.94 10.45
C ILE A 30 16.85 -3.50 10.97
N GLU A 31 17.93 -2.76 10.76
CA GLU A 31 18.06 -1.36 11.23
C GLU A 31 17.25 -0.37 10.40
N ASP A 32 17.15 -0.58 9.09
CA ASP A 32 16.38 0.31 8.20
C ASP A 32 14.87 0.09 8.45
N PRO A 33 14.13 1.12 8.91
CA PRO A 33 12.74 0.95 9.31
C PRO A 33 11.82 0.57 8.14
N TRP A 34 12.22 0.85 6.90
CA TRP A 34 11.45 0.51 5.71
C TRP A 34 11.43 -1.01 5.56
N PHE A 35 12.60 -1.64 5.60
CA PHE A 35 12.72 -3.08 5.46
C PHE A 35 12.26 -3.82 6.71
N ASN A 36 12.47 -3.26 7.91
CA ASN A 36 11.98 -3.80 9.17
C ASN A 36 10.44 -3.86 9.20
N CYS A 37 9.76 -2.77 8.85
CA CYS A 37 8.29 -2.72 8.76
C CYS A 37 7.74 -3.80 7.83
N GLN A 38 8.34 -3.94 6.64
CA GLN A 38 7.93 -4.95 5.66
C GLN A 38 8.13 -6.37 6.17
N ALA A 39 9.30 -6.67 6.75
CA ALA A 39 9.62 -7.99 7.27
C ALA A 39 8.67 -8.39 8.41
N LEU A 40 8.45 -7.50 9.38
CA LEU A 40 7.57 -7.76 10.52
C LEU A 40 6.12 -7.95 10.10
N ALA A 41 5.60 -7.09 9.21
CA ALA A 41 4.25 -7.23 8.68
C ALA A 41 4.07 -8.54 7.89
N TYR A 42 5.07 -8.92 7.11
CA TYR A 42 5.01 -10.19 6.37
C TYR A 42 5.04 -11.39 7.32
N ILE A 43 5.93 -11.38 8.32
CA ILE A 43 6.03 -12.47 9.30
C ILE A 43 4.72 -12.64 10.06
N ALA A 44 4.07 -11.55 10.44
CA ALA A 44 2.80 -11.58 11.15
C ALA A 44 1.71 -12.38 10.40
N ARG A 45 1.70 -12.35 9.07
CA ARG A 45 0.73 -13.09 8.22
C ARG A 45 0.82 -14.60 8.40
N TYR A 46 2.00 -15.10 8.73
CA TYR A 46 2.32 -16.53 8.82
C TYR A 46 2.81 -16.93 10.21
N TRP A 47 2.58 -16.07 11.21
CA TRP A 47 3.08 -16.31 12.56
C TRP A 47 2.38 -17.53 13.17
N PRO A 48 3.12 -18.49 13.75
CA PRO A 48 2.49 -19.60 14.45
C PRO A 48 1.86 -19.07 15.73
N ASN A 49 0.58 -19.40 15.94
CA ASN A 49 -0.29 -18.94 17.03
C ASN A 49 -0.81 -17.51 16.81
N ASP A 50 -2.08 -17.28 17.16
CA ASP A 50 -2.86 -16.05 16.85
C ASP A 50 -2.35 -14.74 17.52
N ASP A 51 -1.10 -14.70 18.01
CA ASP A 51 -0.45 -13.53 18.62
C ASP A 51 0.28 -12.64 17.59
N TYR A 52 -0.27 -12.52 16.39
CA TYR A 52 0.31 -11.71 15.31
C TYR A 52 0.25 -10.20 15.63
N GLU A 53 -0.64 -9.76 16.52
CA GLU A 53 -0.89 -8.35 16.77
C GLU A 53 0.34 -7.61 17.30
N GLN A 54 1.13 -8.26 18.15
CA GLN A 54 2.37 -7.70 18.68
C GLN A 54 3.33 -7.35 17.54
N LEU A 55 3.45 -8.25 16.55
CA LEU A 55 4.32 -8.07 15.38
C LEU A 55 3.82 -6.93 14.49
N LEU A 56 2.50 -6.81 14.30
CA LEU A 56 1.91 -5.70 13.55
C LEU A 56 2.07 -4.36 14.28
N ARG A 57 1.99 -4.33 15.61
CA ARG A 57 2.32 -3.14 16.41
C ARG A 57 3.78 -2.72 16.23
N GLU A 58 4.72 -3.67 16.21
CA GLU A 58 6.13 -3.40 15.91
C GLU A 58 6.33 -2.88 14.47
N ALA A 59 5.66 -3.49 13.49
CA ALA A 59 5.72 -3.03 12.09
C ALA A 59 5.19 -1.59 11.93
N ILE A 60 4.09 -1.24 12.62
CA ILE A 60 3.57 0.13 12.63
C ILE A 60 4.58 1.08 13.26
N LYS A 61 5.17 0.72 14.40
CA LYS A 61 6.22 1.52 15.05
C LYS A 61 7.41 1.78 14.13
N ALA A 62 7.82 0.79 13.34
CA ALA A 62 8.87 0.93 12.33
C ALA A 62 8.45 1.85 11.17
N SER A 63 7.19 1.79 10.73
CA SER A 63 6.70 2.77 9.76
C SER A 63 6.71 4.19 10.32
N ASP A 64 6.27 4.37 11.56
CA ASP A 64 6.17 5.67 12.24
C ASP A 64 7.54 6.29 12.55
N SER A 65 8.61 5.49 12.67
CA SER A 65 9.97 6.01 12.88
C SER A 65 10.62 6.57 11.59
N GLN A 66 10.01 6.36 10.42
CA GLN A 66 10.47 6.98 9.17
C GLN A 66 10.39 8.51 9.27
N VAL A 67 11.48 9.21 8.99
CA VAL A 67 11.52 10.69 8.95
C VAL A 67 10.82 11.22 7.70
N ASP A 68 11.00 10.54 6.56
CA ASP A 68 10.39 10.91 5.29
C ASP A 68 8.91 10.48 5.24
N TRP A 69 8.01 11.43 5.01
CA TRP A 69 6.57 11.19 4.98
C TRP A 69 6.15 10.22 3.88
N TYR A 70 6.81 10.25 2.72
CA TYR A 70 6.53 9.30 1.65
C TYR A 70 6.86 7.87 2.11
N LYS A 71 8.04 7.67 2.71
CA LYS A 71 8.44 6.36 3.25
C LYS A 71 7.48 5.89 4.34
N ARG A 72 7.13 6.76 5.29
CA ARG A 72 6.19 6.47 6.40
C ARG A 72 4.85 5.96 5.87
N VAL A 73 4.21 6.73 4.99
CA VAL A 73 2.87 6.40 4.46
C VAL A 73 2.95 5.17 3.55
N ALA A 74 3.89 5.13 2.60
CA ALA A 74 3.95 4.03 1.63
C ALA A 74 4.26 2.68 2.29
N VAL A 75 5.13 2.63 3.31
CA VAL A 75 5.45 1.36 3.98
C VAL A 75 4.34 0.89 4.91
N SER A 76 3.53 1.81 5.46
CA SER A 76 2.40 1.45 6.33
C SER A 76 1.34 0.58 5.64
N ALA A 77 1.34 0.52 4.30
CA ALA A 77 0.48 -0.37 3.54
C ALA A 77 0.72 -1.86 3.89
N TRP A 78 1.93 -2.22 4.33
CA TRP A 78 2.28 -3.60 4.69
C TRP A 78 1.54 -4.11 5.94
N PRO A 79 1.63 -3.46 7.12
CA PRO A 79 0.85 -3.89 8.28
C PRO A 79 -0.66 -3.73 8.08
N ILE A 80 -1.13 -2.73 7.33
CA ILE A 80 -2.55 -2.62 6.96
C ILE A 80 -3.01 -3.87 6.23
N ARG A 81 -2.24 -4.27 5.20
CA ARG A 81 -2.57 -5.46 4.43
C ARG A 81 -2.61 -6.72 5.29
N ALA A 82 -1.61 -6.89 6.16
CA ALA A 82 -1.57 -8.05 7.04
C ALA A 82 -2.78 -8.12 7.98
N TYR A 83 -3.23 -7.00 8.57
CA TYR A 83 -4.47 -6.98 9.37
C TYR A 83 -5.69 -7.43 8.56
N LEU A 84 -5.81 -6.99 7.31
CA LEU A 84 -6.94 -7.34 6.44
C LEU A 84 -6.96 -8.82 6.10
N GLU A 85 -5.80 -9.41 5.77
CA GLU A 85 -5.70 -10.85 5.47
C GLU A 85 -5.94 -11.73 6.70
N LEU A 86 -5.57 -11.25 7.88
CA LEU A 86 -5.80 -11.94 9.15
C LEU A 86 -7.24 -11.72 9.68
N GLY A 87 -8.14 -11.17 8.86
CA GLY A 87 -9.56 -11.02 9.19
C GLY A 87 -9.86 -9.95 10.24
N ASN A 88 -8.96 -8.99 10.45
CA ASN A 88 -9.09 -7.95 11.47
C ASN A 88 -9.17 -6.54 10.85
N PRO A 89 -10.32 -6.18 10.22
CA PRO A 89 -10.45 -4.95 9.45
C PRO A 89 -10.51 -3.69 10.31
N THR A 90 -10.90 -3.79 11.57
CA THR A 90 -11.05 -2.66 12.49
C THR A 90 -9.76 -1.84 12.69
N PRO A 91 -8.61 -2.43 13.08
CA PRO A 91 -7.32 -1.72 13.11
C PRO A 91 -6.88 -1.27 11.71
N ALA A 92 -7.08 -2.08 10.67
CA ALA A 92 -6.72 -1.71 9.30
C ALA A 92 -7.43 -0.43 8.85
N LYS A 93 -8.74 -0.32 9.08
CA LYS A 93 -9.55 0.86 8.74
C LYS A 93 -9.05 2.12 9.44
N ARG A 94 -8.72 2.04 10.73
CA ARG A 94 -8.14 3.18 11.48
C ARG A 94 -6.80 3.64 10.89
N LEU A 95 -5.95 2.67 10.51
CA LEU A 95 -4.65 2.98 9.91
C LEU A 95 -4.80 3.54 8.49
N LEU A 96 -5.73 3.02 7.69
CA LEU A 96 -6.07 3.57 6.37
C LEU A 96 -6.50 5.03 6.47
N THR A 97 -7.40 5.38 7.40
CA THR A 97 -7.76 6.78 7.67
C THR A 97 -6.54 7.61 8.04
N ARG A 98 -5.78 7.20 9.06
CA ARG A 98 -4.60 7.92 9.57
C ARG A 98 -3.55 8.19 8.49
N TYR A 99 -3.18 7.18 7.71
CA TYR A 99 -2.11 7.31 6.72
C TYR A 99 -2.58 7.97 5.42
N THR A 100 -3.86 7.86 5.08
CA THR A 100 -4.45 8.66 3.99
C THR A 100 -4.41 10.15 4.32
N GLU A 101 -4.75 10.53 5.55
CA GLU A 101 -4.62 11.92 6.03
C GLU A 101 -3.16 12.37 6.07
N ALA A 102 -2.26 11.51 6.59
CA ALA A 102 -0.83 11.82 6.67
C ALA A 102 -0.17 12.01 5.30
N ALA A 103 -0.72 11.44 4.23
CA ALA A 103 -0.22 11.63 2.86
C ALA A 103 -0.21 13.11 2.44
N ASN A 104 -1.04 13.96 3.04
CA ASN A 104 -1.02 15.41 2.79
C ASN A 104 0.31 16.09 3.16
N ASN A 105 1.09 15.48 4.07
CA ASN A 105 2.42 15.98 4.45
C ASN A 105 3.52 15.64 3.41
N ILE A 106 3.20 14.83 2.39
CA ILE A 106 4.16 14.50 1.32
C ILE A 106 4.15 15.62 0.30
N GLU A 107 5.19 16.47 0.27
CA GLU A 107 5.27 17.61 -0.66
C GLU A 107 5.37 17.17 -2.12
N ASN A 108 6.17 16.14 -2.41
CA ASN A 108 6.32 15.63 -3.76
C ASN A 108 5.01 14.96 -4.23
N MET A 109 4.30 15.58 -5.17
CA MET A 109 3.00 15.09 -5.67
C MET A 109 3.08 13.67 -6.27
N GLY A 110 4.18 13.35 -6.97
CA GLY A 110 4.41 12.01 -7.49
C GLY A 110 4.59 10.97 -6.39
N GLY A 111 5.32 11.32 -5.32
CA GLY A 111 5.47 10.51 -4.12
C GLY A 111 4.15 10.35 -3.36
N ARG A 112 3.38 11.44 -3.17
CA ARG A 112 2.06 11.41 -2.55
C ARG A 112 1.12 10.45 -3.26
N SER A 113 1.03 10.57 -4.58
CA SER A 113 0.22 9.68 -5.42
C SER A 113 0.68 8.23 -5.34
N GLU A 114 1.99 7.98 -5.27
CA GLU A 114 2.54 6.64 -5.11
C GLU A 114 2.21 6.03 -3.75
N ALA A 115 2.36 6.79 -2.66
CA ALA A 115 2.02 6.32 -1.33
C ALA A 115 0.52 6.00 -1.19
N LEU A 116 -0.36 6.87 -1.72
CA LEU A 116 -1.80 6.62 -1.74
C LEU A 116 -2.17 5.41 -2.61
N LEU A 117 -1.50 5.21 -3.75
CA LEU A 117 -1.70 4.00 -4.54
C LEU A 117 -1.29 2.74 -3.76
N MET A 118 -0.21 2.78 -2.96
CA MET A 118 0.21 1.64 -2.13
C MET A 118 -0.86 1.30 -1.08
N LEU A 119 -1.42 2.30 -0.39
CA LEU A 119 -2.52 2.10 0.56
C LEU A 119 -3.77 1.53 -0.12
N PHE A 120 -4.14 2.08 -1.29
CA PHE A 120 -5.28 1.61 -2.07
C PHE A 120 -5.09 0.15 -2.50
N GLN A 121 -3.90 -0.21 -2.99
CA GLN A 121 -3.60 -1.59 -3.39
C GLN A 121 -3.61 -2.58 -2.22
N ALA A 122 -3.24 -2.15 -1.01
CA ALA A 122 -3.37 -2.98 0.19
C ALA A 122 -4.84 -3.31 0.48
N ALA A 123 -5.75 -2.35 0.32
CA ALA A 123 -7.16 -2.47 0.69
C ALA A 123 -8.10 -2.94 -0.44
N LYS A 124 -7.75 -2.75 -1.72
CA LYS A 124 -8.62 -3.04 -2.88
C LYS A 124 -9.24 -4.46 -2.92
N PRO A 125 -8.56 -5.53 -2.50
CA PRO A 125 -9.15 -6.87 -2.50
C PRO A 125 -10.26 -7.08 -1.47
N PHE A 126 -10.44 -6.14 -0.55
CA PHE A 126 -11.37 -6.23 0.58
C PHE A 126 -12.58 -5.31 0.37
N ASP A 127 -13.41 -5.20 1.40
CA ASP A 127 -14.66 -4.42 1.37
C ASP A 127 -14.45 -2.98 0.89
N ARG A 128 -15.44 -2.49 0.13
CA ARG A 128 -15.43 -1.16 -0.50
C ARG A 128 -15.15 -0.03 0.50
N ASP A 129 -15.72 -0.12 1.69
CA ASP A 129 -15.59 0.90 2.73
C ASP A 129 -14.15 1.07 3.25
N LEU A 130 -13.26 0.11 2.97
CA LEU A 130 -11.84 0.17 3.30
C LEU A 130 -11.05 0.94 2.24
N TRP A 131 -11.29 0.72 0.95
CA TRP A 131 -10.46 1.27 -0.12
C TRP A 131 -11.02 2.53 -0.79
N GLU A 132 -12.34 2.74 -0.79
CA GLU A 132 -12.97 3.86 -1.48
C GLU A 132 -12.50 5.24 -0.97
N PRO A 133 -12.37 5.48 0.35
CA PRO A 133 -11.82 6.75 0.85
C PRO A 133 -10.38 7.01 0.35
N VAL A 134 -9.56 5.96 0.27
CA VAL A 134 -8.18 6.05 -0.23
C VAL A 134 -8.17 6.32 -1.74
N PHE A 135 -9.07 5.70 -2.49
CA PHE A 135 -9.25 5.95 -3.91
C PHE A 135 -9.60 7.41 -4.18
N HIS A 136 -10.57 7.99 -3.46
CA HIS A 136 -10.90 9.41 -3.59
C HIS A 136 -9.72 10.32 -3.25
N ALA A 137 -8.95 9.98 -2.19
CA ALA A 137 -7.73 10.72 -1.87
C ALA A 137 -6.69 10.64 -2.99
N LEU A 138 -6.54 9.48 -3.65
CA LEU A 138 -5.66 9.30 -4.80
C LEU A 138 -6.12 10.11 -6.02
N VAL A 139 -7.42 10.13 -6.32
CA VAL A 139 -8.02 10.98 -7.37
C VAL A 139 -7.67 12.44 -7.09
N LYS A 140 -7.91 12.93 -5.86
CA LYS A 140 -7.60 14.31 -5.46
C LYS A 140 -6.10 14.62 -5.56
N ALA A 141 -5.23 13.71 -5.13
CA ALA A 141 -3.77 13.87 -5.19
C ALA A 141 -3.21 13.81 -6.62
N THR A 142 -4.03 13.41 -7.60
CA THR A 142 -3.66 13.45 -9.02
C THR A 142 -3.73 14.87 -9.57
N GLU A 143 -4.49 15.77 -8.95
CA GLU A 143 -4.68 17.14 -9.44
C GLU A 143 -3.82 18.17 -8.67
N PRO A 144 -3.07 19.04 -9.38
CA PRO A 144 -2.83 19.02 -10.82
C PRO A 144 -1.92 17.86 -11.24
N ALA A 145 -2.17 17.29 -12.43
CA ALA A 145 -1.41 16.15 -12.96
C ALA A 145 -0.07 16.57 -13.59
N LEU A 146 0.87 17.00 -12.75
CA LEU A 146 2.17 17.55 -13.16
C LEU A 146 3.24 16.48 -13.40
N ALA A 147 3.14 15.34 -12.70
CA ALA A 147 4.10 14.25 -12.81
C ALA A 147 3.52 13.05 -13.57
N TRP A 148 4.35 12.43 -14.44
CA TRP A 148 3.99 11.19 -15.13
C TRP A 148 3.55 10.08 -14.16
N ARG A 149 4.12 10.07 -12.94
CA ARG A 149 3.79 9.09 -11.89
C ARG A 149 2.35 9.24 -11.40
N GLN A 150 1.83 10.46 -11.23
CA GLN A 150 0.42 10.70 -10.88
C GLN A 150 -0.51 10.10 -11.95
N THR A 151 -0.22 10.42 -13.23
CA THR A 151 -0.99 9.93 -14.39
C THR A 151 -0.96 8.40 -14.48
N ARG A 152 0.20 7.77 -14.27
CA ARG A 152 0.30 6.30 -14.25
C ARG A 152 -0.52 5.71 -13.11
N ASN A 153 -0.42 6.30 -11.92
CA ASN A 153 -1.04 5.75 -10.72
C ASN A 153 -2.56 5.82 -10.75
N ILE A 154 -3.13 6.95 -11.17
CA ILE A 154 -4.59 7.08 -11.31
C ILE A 154 -5.15 6.12 -12.38
N ARG A 155 -4.44 5.96 -13.50
CA ARG A 155 -4.83 5.02 -14.55
C ARG A 155 -4.85 3.58 -14.04
N ASN A 156 -3.87 3.20 -13.22
CA ASN A 156 -3.83 1.87 -12.62
C ASN A 156 -4.96 1.68 -11.60
N ALA A 157 -5.23 2.68 -10.75
CA ALA A 157 -6.33 2.59 -9.79
C ALA A 157 -7.70 2.51 -10.47
N ILE A 158 -7.93 3.31 -11.52
CA ILE A 158 -9.16 3.23 -12.33
C ILE A 158 -9.30 1.87 -13.01
N ALA A 159 -8.21 1.30 -13.55
CA ALA A 159 -8.24 -0.02 -14.14
C ALA A 159 -8.55 -1.14 -13.13
N MET A 160 -8.23 -0.94 -11.84
CA MET A 160 -8.61 -1.86 -10.75
C MET A 160 -10.08 -1.73 -10.35
N VAL A 161 -10.66 -0.52 -10.43
CA VAL A 161 -12.06 -0.25 -10.04
C VAL A 161 -13.04 -0.51 -11.20
N GLY A 162 -12.60 -0.29 -12.43
CA GLY A 162 -13.50 -0.14 -13.58
C GLY A 162 -14.42 -1.31 -13.91
N PRO A 163 -14.01 -2.57 -13.73
CA PRO A 163 -14.92 -3.70 -13.89
C PRO A 163 -16.07 -3.72 -12.86
N ASP A 164 -15.84 -3.16 -11.67
CA ASP A 164 -16.72 -3.32 -10.49
C ASP A 164 -17.70 -2.16 -10.33
N ASP A 165 -17.31 -0.92 -10.68
CA ASP A 165 -18.13 0.28 -10.45
C ASP A 165 -17.94 1.37 -11.53
N PRO A 166 -18.73 1.31 -12.62
CA PRO A 166 -18.70 2.34 -13.67
C PRO A 166 -19.10 3.74 -13.18
N THR A 167 -19.94 3.86 -12.15
CA THR A 167 -20.41 5.15 -11.63
C THR A 167 -19.29 5.87 -10.91
N LEU A 168 -18.59 5.18 -10.01
CA LEU A 168 -17.43 5.71 -9.30
C LEU A 168 -16.31 6.15 -10.27
N LEU A 169 -16.14 5.44 -11.40
CA LEU A 169 -15.21 5.88 -12.44
C LEU A 169 -15.61 7.22 -13.08
N GLN A 170 -16.89 7.41 -13.40
CA GLN A 170 -17.35 8.66 -13.99
C GLN A 170 -17.17 9.83 -13.03
N GLU A 171 -17.42 9.62 -11.75
CA GLU A 171 -17.18 10.61 -10.69
C GLU A 171 -15.69 10.95 -10.58
N ALA A 172 -14.82 9.94 -10.55
CA ALA A 172 -13.38 10.14 -10.51
C ALA A 172 -12.85 10.93 -11.72
N ILE A 173 -13.34 10.63 -12.94
CA ILE A 173 -12.95 11.34 -14.16
C ILE A 173 -13.37 12.81 -14.12
N LYS A 174 -14.55 13.12 -13.57
CA LYS A 174 -15.03 14.51 -13.43
C LYS A 174 -14.15 15.36 -12.50
N CYS A 175 -13.44 14.73 -11.58
CA CYS A 175 -12.49 15.42 -10.70
C CYS A 175 -11.17 15.76 -11.40
N LEU A 176 -10.88 15.17 -12.57
CA LEU A 176 -9.63 15.40 -13.28
C LEU A 176 -9.76 16.56 -14.27
N THR A 177 -8.72 17.37 -14.39
CA THR A 177 -8.69 18.52 -15.31
C THR A 177 -7.73 18.32 -16.48
N ASN A 178 -6.75 17.43 -16.35
CA ASN A 178 -5.78 17.18 -17.41
C ASN A 178 -6.37 16.33 -18.55
N GLU A 179 -6.64 16.96 -19.69
CA GLU A 179 -7.24 16.33 -20.87
C GLU A 179 -6.47 15.12 -21.39
N LYS A 180 -5.13 15.15 -21.36
CA LYS A 180 -4.29 14.01 -21.80
C LYS A 180 -4.46 12.81 -20.88
N THR A 181 -4.52 13.04 -19.57
CA THR A 181 -4.79 11.99 -18.57
C THR A 181 -6.20 11.43 -18.75
N ILE A 182 -7.21 12.29 -18.91
CA ILE A 182 -8.60 11.88 -19.14
C ILE A 182 -8.72 11.04 -20.42
N ALA A 183 -8.14 11.49 -21.53
CA ALA A 183 -8.14 10.75 -22.79
C ALA A 183 -7.46 9.38 -22.65
N ALA A 184 -6.33 9.31 -21.94
CA ALA A 184 -5.64 8.06 -21.67
C ALA A 184 -6.48 7.09 -20.82
N ILE A 185 -7.20 7.60 -19.81
CA ILE A 185 -8.13 6.81 -18.99
C ILE A 185 -9.29 6.29 -19.84
N LYS A 186 -9.95 7.15 -20.62
CA LYS A 186 -11.06 6.75 -21.50
C LYS A 186 -10.66 5.67 -22.49
N ARG A 187 -9.45 5.78 -23.06
CA ARG A 187 -8.87 4.74 -23.93
C ARG A 187 -8.63 3.44 -23.17
N ASP A 188 -8.05 3.49 -21.96
CA ASP A 188 -7.82 2.32 -21.13
C ASP A 188 -9.16 1.60 -20.80
N ILE A 189 -10.22 2.35 -20.51
CA ILE A 189 -11.58 1.83 -20.29
C ILE A 189 -12.13 1.18 -21.57
N GLY A 190 -12.05 1.86 -22.71
CA GLY A 190 -12.51 1.31 -24.00
C GLY A 190 -11.79 0.02 -24.39
N ASN A 191 -10.51 -0.09 -24.04
CA ASN A 191 -9.69 -1.28 -24.25
C ASN A 191 -9.88 -2.35 -23.16
N ARG A 192 -10.80 -2.16 -22.21
CA ARG A 192 -11.04 -3.06 -21.06
C ARG A 192 -9.75 -3.40 -20.31
N LYS A 193 -8.88 -2.42 -20.13
CA LYS A 193 -7.64 -2.60 -19.39
C LYS A 193 -7.98 -2.96 -17.95
N ALA A 194 -7.54 -4.14 -17.52
CA ALA A 194 -7.51 -4.54 -16.12
C ALA A 194 -6.14 -4.21 -15.51
N ALA A 195 -6.11 -4.02 -14.20
CA ALA A 195 -4.88 -3.95 -13.43
C ALA A 195 -5.09 -4.65 -12.10
N GLU A 196 -4.06 -5.37 -11.64
CA GLU A 196 -4.06 -6.04 -10.35
C GLU A 196 -3.17 -5.28 -9.35
N PRO A 197 -3.46 -5.36 -8.04
CA PRO A 197 -2.54 -4.91 -7.01
C PRO A 197 -1.15 -5.51 -7.22
N ARG A 198 -0.09 -4.72 -6.99
CA ARG A 198 1.28 -5.18 -7.28
C ARG A 198 1.63 -6.41 -6.42
N PRO A 199 2.42 -7.35 -6.96
CA PRO A 199 2.72 -8.64 -6.33
C PRO A 199 3.53 -8.53 -5.03
N PHE A 200 4.05 -7.36 -4.65
CA PHE A 200 4.86 -7.24 -3.43
C PHE A 200 4.06 -7.52 -2.13
N PHE A 201 2.72 -7.37 -2.14
CA PHE A 201 1.86 -7.86 -1.05
C PHE A 201 1.59 -9.37 -1.13
N TRP A 202 1.84 -9.98 -2.27
CA TRP A 202 1.36 -11.29 -2.69
C TRP A 202 2.53 -12.20 -3.08
N LEU A 203 3.62 -12.15 -2.30
CA LEU A 203 4.62 -13.20 -2.46
C LEU A 203 3.95 -14.49 -1.97
N ASP A 204 3.49 -15.27 -2.96
CA ASP A 204 3.11 -16.68 -2.84
C ASP A 204 4.36 -17.51 -2.51
#